data_AF-A0A5A5S982-F1
#
_entry.id   AF-A0A5A5S982-F1
#
_cell.length_a   1.000
_cell.length_b   1.000
_cell.length_c   1.000
_cell.angle_alpha   90.00
_cell.angle_beta   90.00
_cell.angle_gamma   90.00
#
_symmetry.space_group_name_H-M   'P 1'
#
loop_
_entity.id
_entity.type
_entity.pdbx_description
1 polymer ?
#
loop_
_entity_poly.entity_id
_entity_poly.type
_entity_poly.pdbx_seq_one_letter_code
_entity_poly.pdbx_strand_id
1 'polypeptide(L)' 'MVTLNLRGGAIYDALIAYGSLKAEVDHLLTLNLKHFIRFGGRIEKISMEPR' A
#
# COMPACT_ATOMS: atom_id res chain seq x y z
N MET A 1 6.50 18.75 19.26
CA MET A 1 6.54 18.22 17.88
C MET A 1 6.40 16.72 17.97
N VAL A 2 5.32 16.14 17.43
CA VAL A 2 5.20 14.68 17.34
C VAL A 2 6.02 14.26 16.12
N THR A 3 7.22 13.74 16.38
CA THR A 3 8.01 13.06 15.33
C THR A 3 7.30 11.75 15.06
N LEU A 4 6.34 11.74 14.14
CA LEU A 4 5.83 10.49 13.61
C LEU A 4 7.05 9.76 13.03
N ASN A 5 7.46 8.66 13.67
CA ASN A 5 8.56 7.79 13.26
C ASN A 5 8.20 7.02 11.95
N LEU A 6 7.53 7.70 11.03
CA LEU A 6 7.14 7.23 9.74
C LEU A 6 8.32 7.49 8.81
N ARG A 7 9.00 6.42 8.42
CA ARG A 7 9.94 6.46 7.29
C ARG A 7 9.14 6.96 6.08
N GLY A 8 9.65 7.94 5.33
CA GLY A 8 8.90 8.61 4.26
C GLY A 8 8.20 7.64 3.28
N GLY A 9 8.82 6.49 2.97
CA GLY A 9 8.21 5.44 2.16
C GLY A 9 6.86 4.94 2.69
N ALA A 10 6.69 4.82 4.01
CA ALA A 10 5.45 4.34 4.61
C ALA A 10 4.26 5.28 4.40
N ILE A 11 4.51 6.59 4.29
CA ILE A 11 3.47 7.58 3.99
C ILE A 11 2.96 7.38 2.55
N TYR A 12 3.87 7.21 1.59
CA TYR A 12 3.50 6.98 0.20
C TYR A 12 2.78 5.64 0.01
N ASP A 13 3.27 4.57 0.66
CA ASP A 13 2.61 3.27 0.63
C ASP A 13 1.15 3.36 1.13
N ALA A 14 0.91 4.14 2.20
CA ALA A 14 -0.42 4.35 2.75
C ALA A 14 -1.33 5.18 1.82
N LEU A 15 -0.79 6.22 1.18
CA LEU A 15 -1.53 7.03 0.21
C LEU A 15 -1.92 6.21 -1.02
N ILE A 16 -1.01 5.37 -1.53
CA ILE A 16 -1.28 4.47 -2.65
C ILE A 16 -2.36 3.47 -2.26
N ALA A 17 -2.22 2.80 -1.11
CA ALA A 17 -3.23 1.87 -0.60
C ALA A 17 -4.62 2.54 -0.45
N TYR A 18 -4.68 3.73 0.16
CA TYR A 18 -5.92 4.48 0.26
C TYR A 18 -6.53 4.81 -1.11
N GLY A 19 -5.71 5.27 -2.06
CA GLY A 19 -6.13 5.56 -3.43
C GLY A 19 -6.69 4.33 -4.13
N SER A 20 -6.03 3.18 -4.02
CA SER A 20 -6.48 1.90 -4.58
C SER A 20 -7.83 1.46 -4.03
N LEU A 21 -8.05 1.60 -2.71
CA LEU A 21 -9.34 1.28 -2.10
C LEU A 21 -10.44 2.24 -2.58
N LYS A 22 -10.15 3.54 -2.60
CA LYS A 22 -11.12 4.58 -3.01
C LYS A 22 -11.51 4.48 -4.48
N ALA A 23 -10.57 4.11 -5.34
CA ALA A 23 -10.81 3.88 -6.77
C ALA A 23 -11.35 2.48 -7.07
N GLU A 24 -11.53 1.64 -6.04
CA GLU A 24 -12.04 0.28 -6.14
C GLU A 24 -11.28 -0.61 -7.15
N VAL A 25 -9.97 -0.41 -7.29
CA VAL A 25 -9.18 -1.14 -8.28
C VAL A 25 -9.17 -2.64 -8.00
N ASP A 26 -9.13 -3.44 -9.06
CA ASP A 26 -9.04 -4.91 -8.96
C ASP A 26 -7.65 -5.38 -8.55
N HIS A 27 -6.61 -4.68 -9.00
CA HIS A 27 -5.21 -5.04 -8.78
C HIS A 27 -4.32 -3.83 -8.47
N LEU A 28 -3.42 -4.02 -7.50
CA LEU A 28 -2.33 -3.10 -7.18
C LEU A 28 -0.99 -3.76 -7.54
N LEU A 29 -0.44 -3.39 -8.68
CA LEU A 29 0.87 -3.88 -9.11
C LEU A 29 2.00 -3.15 -8.39
N THR A 30 2.94 -3.90 -7.83
CA THR A 30 4.07 -3.33 -7.09
C THR A 30 5.29 -4.25 -7.09
N LEU A 31 6.48 -3.66 -7.20
CA LEU A 31 7.75 -4.38 -6.99
C LEU A 31 8.13 -4.53 -5.51
N ASN A 32 7.32 -3.99 -4.60
CA ASN A 32 7.56 -4.03 -3.16
C ASN A 32 6.35 -4.62 -2.42
N LEU A 33 5.98 -5.86 -2.76
CA LEU A 33 4.75 -6.49 -2.27
C LEU A 33 4.62 -6.43 -0.74
N LYS A 34 5.73 -6.66 -0.01
CA LYS A 34 5.80 -6.57 1.46
C LYS A 34 5.36 -5.23 2.04
N HIS A 35 5.49 -4.12 1.30
CA HIS A 35 5.06 -2.79 1.77
C HIS A 35 3.55 -2.64 1.81
N PHE A 36 2.83 -3.46 1.03
CA PHE A 36 1.38 -3.41 0.91
C PHE A 36 0.70 -4.55 1.70
N ILE A 37 1.29 -5.75 1.74
CA ILE A 37 0.79 -6.86 2.57
C ILE A 37 0.58 -6.42 4.04
N ARG A 38 1.47 -5.58 4.59
CA ARG A 38 1.35 -5.11 5.99
C ARG A 38 0.06 -4.35 6.31
N PHE A 39 -0.66 -3.83 5.30
CA PHE A 39 -1.96 -3.19 5.51
C PHE A 39 -3.10 -4.20 5.65
N GLY A 40 -2.88 -5.46 5.27
CA GLY A 40 -3.85 -6.55 5.37
C GLY A 40 -5.11 -6.33 4.52
N GLY A 41 -6.14 -7.13 4.82
CA GLY A 41 -7.50 -6.93 4.32
C GLY A 41 -7.61 -6.94 2.79
N ARG A 42 -8.31 -5.96 2.22
CA ARG A 42 -8.49 -5.85 0.76
C ARG A 42 -7.18 -5.51 0.04
N ILE A 43 -6.30 -4.71 0.65
CA ILE A 43 -5.03 -4.32 0.04
C ILE A 43 -4.12 -5.53 -0.17
N GLU A 44 -3.97 -6.38 0.84
CA GLU A 44 -3.19 -7.61 0.72
C GLU A 44 -3.72 -8.51 -0.41
N LYS A 45 -5.04 -8.62 -0.57
CA LYS A 45 -5.67 -9.46 -1.59
C LYS A 45 -5.51 -8.95 -3.02
N ILE A 46 -5.47 -7.64 -3.22
CA ILE A 46 -5.35 -7.04 -4.57
C ILE A 46 -3.90 -6.76 -4.97
N SER A 47 -2.95 -6.79 -4.01
CA SER A 47 -1.55 -6.49 -4.26
C SER A 47 -0.84 -7.68 -4.90
N MET A 48 -0.07 -7.44 -5.97
CA MET A 48 0.70 -8.49 -6.64
C MET A 48 1.94 -7.93 -7.32
N GLU A 49 2.92 -8.81 -7.55
CA GLU A 49 4.11 -8.47 -8.35
C GLU A 49 3.77 -8.48 -9.85
N PRO A 50 4.34 -7.57 -10.65
CA PRO A 50 4.26 -7.64 -12.10
C PRO A 50 4.91 -8.95 -12.61
N ARG A 51 4.27 -9.60 -13.59
CA ARG A 51 4.84 -10.77 -14.29
C ARG A 51 5.84 -10.35 -15.36
#